data_AF-A0A846IAK1-F1
#
_entry.id   AF-A0A846IAK1-F1
#
_cell.length_a   1.000
_cell.length_b   1.000
_cell.length_c   1.000
_cell.angle_alpha   90.00
_cell.angle_beta   90.00
_cell.angle_gamma   90.00
#
_symmetry.space_group_name_H-M   'P 1'
#
loop_
_entity.id
_entity.type
_entity.pdbx_description
1 polymer ?
#
loop_
_entity_poly.entity_id
_entity_poly.type
_entity_poly.pdbx_seq_one_letter_code
_entity_poly.pdbx_strand_id
1 'polypeptide(L)' 'IHVRRVFLRIGLVKSDTLEQVTEVAKLIYPDFPGKLTTPIWVIGREYCRPTSPLCDNCPISNLCERKIHLGGDIRA' A
#
# COMPACT_ATOMS: atom_id res chain seq x y z
N ILE A 1 2.40 6.98 -6.19
CA ILE A 1 0.93 6.88 -5.88
C ILE A 1 0.52 5.49 -5.39
N HIS A 2 0.63 4.41 -6.18
CA HIS A 2 0.09 3.08 -5.81
C HIS A 2 0.62 2.54 -4.47
N VAL A 3 1.94 2.53 -4.28
CA VAL A 3 2.57 2.03 -3.04
C VAL A 3 2.11 2.80 -1.82
N ARG A 4 2.17 4.13 -1.88
CA ARG A 4 1.68 5.06 -0.85
C ARG A 4 0.23 4.80 -0.45
N ARG A 5 -0.69 4.72 -1.43
CA ARG A 5 -2.11 4.39 -1.19
C ARG A 5 -2.28 3.02 -0.53
N VAL A 6 -1.58 2.00 -1.02
CA VAL A 6 -1.67 0.64 -0.48
C VAL A 6 -1.18 0.58 0.97
N PHE A 7 -0.05 1.23 1.28
CA PHE A 7 0.49 1.28 2.64
C PHE A 7 -0.48 1.94 3.62
N LEU A 8 -1.12 3.06 3.24
CA LEU A 8 -2.16 3.70 4.06
C LEU A 8 -3.37 2.78 4.28
N ARG A 9 -3.84 2.13 3.21
CA ARG A 9 -5.07 1.32 3.24
C ARG A 9 -4.91 0.01 4.00
N ILE A 10 -3.72 -0.59 3.97
CA ILE A 10 -3.36 -1.77 4.77
C ILE A 10 -3.22 -1.39 6.25
N GLY A 11 -2.85 -0.14 6.55
CA GLY A 11 -2.58 0.33 7.92
C GLY A 11 -1.10 0.36 8.29
N LEU A 12 -0.21 0.09 7.34
CA LEU A 12 1.24 0.08 7.53
C LEU A 12 1.81 1.46 7.87
N VAL A 13 1.19 2.52 7.36
CA VAL A 13 1.56 3.90 7.68
C VAL A 13 0.32 4.71 8.04
N LYS A 14 0.51 5.72 8.90
CA LYS A 14 -0.57 6.63 9.32
C LYS A 14 -0.66 7.87 8.44
N SER A 15 0.46 8.28 7.84
CA SER A 15 0.55 9.44 6.97
C SER A 15 1.26 9.12 5.68
N ASP A 16 0.96 9.91 4.66
CA ASP A 16 1.47 9.71 3.31
C ASP A 16 2.87 10.31 3.10
N THR A 17 3.84 9.93 3.92
CA THR A 17 5.23 10.43 3.81
C THR A 17 6.14 9.35 3.22
N LEU A 18 7.06 9.76 2.34
CA LEU A 18 8.00 8.83 1.72
C LEU A 18 8.92 8.20 2.76
N GLU A 19 9.24 8.95 3.82
CA GLU A 19 10.04 8.51 4.95
C GLU A 19 9.37 7.34 5.67
N GLN A 20 8.09 7.48 6.07
CA GLN A 20 7.38 6.40 6.77
C GLN A 20 7.21 5.16 5.90
N VAL A 21 6.90 5.33 4.62
CA VAL A 21 6.79 4.20 3.68
C VAL A 21 8.12 3.46 3.56
N THR A 22 9.23 4.19 3.50
CA THR A 22 10.58 3.61 3.40
C THR A 22 11.00 2.92 4.69
N GLU A 23 10.74 3.53 5.85
CA GLU A 23 11.03 2.94 7.16
C GLU A 23 10.26 1.63 7.36
N VAL A 24 8.96 1.63 7.07
CA VAL A 24 8.14 0.42 7.20
C VAL A 24 8.57 -0.67 6.20
N ALA A 25 8.94 -0.29 4.97
CA ALA A 25 9.48 -1.24 4.01
C ALA A 25 10.78 -1.91 4.51
N LYS A 26 11.67 -1.17 5.19
CA LYS A 26 12.88 -1.71 5.82
C LYS A 26 12.56 -2.67 6.96
N LEU A 27 11.50 -2.42 7.73
CA LEU A 27 11.07 -3.33 8.80
C LEU A 27 10.52 -4.65 8.24
N ILE A 28 9.77 -4.59 7.14
CA ILE A 28 9.18 -5.78 6.51
C ILE A 28 10.25 -6.61 5.78
N TYR A 29 11.18 -5.96 5.09
CA TYR A 29 12.21 -6.63 4.31
C TYR A 29 13.55 -5.89 4.39
N PRO A 30 14.34 -6.11 5.46
CA PRO A 30 15.53 -5.32 5.76
C PRO A 30 16.65 -5.48 4.74
N ASP A 31 16.80 -6.67 4.15
CA ASP A 31 17.89 -6.96 3.21
C ASP A 31 17.80 -6.14 1.92
N PHE A 32 16.59 -5.92 1.41
CA PHE A 32 16.39 -5.11 0.21
C PHE A 32 14.95 -4.58 0.08
N PRO A 33 14.58 -3.51 0.81
CA PRO A 33 13.19 -3.02 0.89
C PRO A 33 12.60 -2.65 -0.48
N GLY A 34 13.46 -2.30 -1.45
CA GLY A 34 13.07 -2.02 -2.84
C GLY A 34 12.32 -3.18 -3.52
N LYS A 35 12.57 -4.44 -3.12
CA LYS A 35 11.84 -5.62 -3.63
C LYS A 35 10.34 -5.59 -3.33
N LEU A 36 9.91 -4.89 -2.29
CA LEU A 36 8.49 -4.75 -1.95
C LEU A 36 7.76 -3.82 -2.92
N THR A 37 8.48 -2.93 -3.62
CA THR A 37 7.88 -1.92 -4.50
C THR A 37 7.04 -2.55 -5.60
N THR A 38 7.60 -3.51 -6.34
CA THR A 38 6.93 -4.16 -7.48
C THR A 38 5.65 -4.90 -7.08
N PRO A 39 5.66 -5.85 -6.12
CA PRO A 39 4.44 -6.57 -5.74
C PRO A 39 3.37 -5.64 -5.16
N ILE A 40 3.77 -4.65 -4.34
CA ILE A 40 2.82 -3.68 -3.78
C ILE A 40 2.24 -2.78 -4.88
N TRP A 41 3.05 -2.40 -5.87
CA TRP A 41 2.57 -1.64 -7.02
C TRP A 41 1.53 -2.43 -7.82
N VAL A 42 1.77 -3.73 -8.06
CA VAL A 42 0.80 -4.63 -8.72
C VAL A 42 -0.49 -4.69 -7.92
N ILE A 43 -0.42 -4.86 -6.59
CA ILE A 43 -1.60 -4.83 -5.71
C ILE A 43 -2.36 -3.51 -5.86
N GLY A 44 -1.65 -2.39 -5.83
CA GLY A 44 -2.23 -1.06 -5.97
C GLY A 44 -2.83 -0.78 -7.34
N ARG A 45 -2.36 -1.43 -8.40
CA ARG A 45 -2.87 -1.26 -9.76
C ARG A 45 -4.08 -2.16 -10.02
N GLU A 46 -3.95 -3.45 -9.72
CA GLU A 46 -4.92 -4.46 -10.13
C GLU A 46 -6.10 -4.57 -9.15
N TYR A 47 -5.84 -4.43 -7.85
CA TYR A 47 -6.84 -4.71 -6.78
C TYR A 47 -7.21 -3.45 -5.99
N CYS A 48 -6.23 -2.77 -5.40
CA CYS A 48 -6.45 -1.61 -4.52
C CYS A 48 -6.54 -0.30 -5.31
N ARG A 49 -7.52 -0.27 -6.21
CA ARG A 49 -7.82 0.84 -7.12
C ARG A 49 -8.32 2.07 -6.34
N PRO A 50 -8.16 3.30 -6.86
CA PRO A 50 -8.63 4.51 -6.19
C PRO A 50 -10.13 4.44 -5.86
N THR A 51 -10.93 4.03 -6.85
CA THR A 51 -12.37 3.78 -6.76
C THR A 51 -12.65 2.28 -6.86
N SER A 52 -13.66 1.81 -6.12
CA SER A 52 -14.13 0.42 -6.12
C SER A 52 -13.01 -0.63 -6.03
N PRO A 53 -12.21 -0.65 -4.94
CA PRO A 53 -11.14 -1.63 -4.77
C PRO A 53 -11.70 -3.05 -4.68
N LEU A 54 -11.01 -4.01 -5.29
CA LEU A 54 -11.37 -5.43 -5.30
C LEU A 54 -10.87 -6.12 -4.02
N CYS A 55 -11.31 -5.64 -2.86
CA CYS A 55 -10.80 -6.08 -1.56
C CYS A 55 -10.93 -7.58 -1.32
N ASP A 56 -12.05 -8.19 -1.71
CA ASP A 56 -12.30 -9.62 -1.46
C ASP A 56 -11.47 -10.53 -2.36
N ASN A 57 -11.02 -10.02 -3.51
CA ASN A 57 -10.12 -10.73 -4.44
C ASN A 57 -8.64 -10.35 -4.24
N CYS A 58 -8.34 -9.46 -3.29
CA CYS A 58 -6.98 -8.99 -3.05
C CYS A 58 -6.14 -10.08 -2.36
N PRO A 59 -4.92 -10.37 -2.84
CA PRO A 59 -4.09 -11.45 -2.29
C PRO A 59 -3.64 -11.24 -0.84
N ILE A 60 -3.78 -10.02 -0.31
CA ILE A 60 -3.41 -9.63 1.06
C ILE A 60 -4.63 -9.17 1.88
N SER A 61 -5.83 -9.55 1.48
CA SER A 61 -7.09 -9.09 2.10
C SER A 61 -7.21 -9.47 3.57
N ASN A 62 -6.59 -10.58 3.97
CA ASN A 62 -6.50 -11.08 5.34
C ASN A 62 -5.57 -10.26 6.26
N LEU A 63 -4.62 -9.51 5.68
CA LEU A 63 -3.66 -8.67 6.41
C LEU A 63 -4.02 -7.17 6.32
N CYS A 64 -5.09 -6.82 5.62
CA CYS A 64 -5.43 -5.45 5.29
C CYS A 64 -6.50 -4.89 6.23
N GLU A 65 -6.23 -3.75 6.87
CA GLU A 65 -7.23 -3.03 7.69
C GLU A 65 -8.35 -2.38 6.85
N ARG A 66 -8.28 -2.45 5.52
CA ARG A 66 -9.29 -1.93 4.58
C ARG A 66 -9.66 -0.47 4.84
N LYS A 67 -8.68 0.39 5.11
CA LYS A 67 -8.86 1.86 5.27
C LYS A 67 -9.13 2.54 3.91
N ILE A 68 -10.11 2.06 3.14
CA ILE A 68 -10.35 2.40 1.72
C ILE A 68 -10.64 3.89 1.47
N HIS A 69 -11.04 4.63 2.50
CA HIS A 69 -11.25 6.07 2.46
C HIS A 69 -9.93 6.87 2.35
N LEU A 70 -8.78 6.26 2.66
CA LEU A 70 -7.47 6.90 2.57
C LEU A 70 -6.86 6.81 1.17
N GLY A 71 -6.06 7.83 0.85
CA GLY A 71 -5.20 7.85 -0.33
C GLY A 71 -5.91 8.08 -1.66
N GLY A 72 -7.13 8.62 -1.64
CA GLY A 72 -7.89 9.02 -2.84
C GLY A 72 -7.43 10.34 -3.44
N ASP A 73 -6.75 11.16 -2.64
CA ASP A 73 -6.24 12.50 -2.92
C ASP A 73 -4.77 12.52 -3.33
N ILE A 74 -4.08 11.37 -3.30
CA ILE A 74 -2.65 11.26 -3.62
C ILE A 74 -2.44 11.54 -5.10
N ARG A 75 -1.80 12.68 -5.38
CA ARG A 75 -1.40 13.10 -6.73
C ARG A 75 0.03 12.65 -7.04
N ALA A 76 0.36 12.62 -8.34
CA ALA A 76 1.70 12.28 -8.84
C ALA A 76 2.72 13.32 -8.41
#